data_AF-A0A444Z837-F1
#
_entry.id   AF-A0A444Z837-F1
#
_cell.length_a   1.000
_cell.length_b   1.000
_cell.length_c   1.000
_cell.angle_alpha   90.00
_cell.angle_beta   90.00
_cell.angle_gamma   90.00
#
_symmetry.space_group_name_H-M   'P 1'
#
loop_
_entity.id
_entity.type
_entity.pdbx_description
1 polymer ?
#
loop_
_entity_poly.entity_id
_entity_poly.type
_entity_poly.pdbx_seq_one_letter_code
_entity_poly.pdbx_strand_id
1 'polypeptide(L)' 'MVFSLELILQDEKGGRIHATICKSALELFNNRIKEHVIYSMQNFIVKLNNGKVRTTPHNYNSSHVQA' A
#
# COMPACT_ATOMS: atom_id res chain seq x y z
N MET A 1 -13.75 -6.15 -12.78
CA MET A 1 -12.39 -5.85 -13.25
C MET A 1 -11.69 -5.11 -12.11
N VAL A 2 -10.55 -5.60 -11.63
CA VAL A 2 -9.80 -4.97 -10.53
C VAL A 2 -8.89 -3.88 -11.11
N PHE A 3 -9.03 -2.64 -10.63
CA PHE A 3 -8.28 -1.47 -11.13
C PHE A 3 -7.06 -1.12 -10.28
N SER A 4 -7.04 -1.57 -9.03
CA SER A 4 -5.93 -1.42 -8.09
C SER A 4 -6.07 -2.44 -6.97
N LEU A 5 -4.97 -2.73 -6.29
CA LEU A 5 -4.96 -3.49 -5.04
C LEU A 5 -4.70 -2.53 -3.89
N GLU A 6 -5.66 -2.43 -2.98
CA GLU A 6 -5.57 -1.64 -1.75
C GLU A 6 -5.00 -2.52 -0.63
N LEU A 7 -4.04 -2.00 0.13
CA LEU A 7 -3.31 -2.73 1.16
C LEU A 7 -3.22 -1.90 2.44
N ILE A 8 -3.23 -2.59 3.58
CA ILE A 8 -2.78 -2.03 4.86
C ILE A 8 -1.49 -2.71 5.24
N LEU A 9 -0.40 -1.96 5.27
CA LEU A 9 0.90 -2.45 5.71
C LEU A 9 1.06 -2.12 7.18
N GLN A 10 1.42 -3.13 7.98
CA GLN A 10 1.66 -2.98 9.41
C GLN A 10 3.12 -3.28 9.74
N ASP A 11 3.76 -2.40 10.49
CA ASP A 11 5.10 -2.64 11.05
C ASP A 11 5.05 -3.38 12.39
N GLU A 12 6.22 -3.77 12.90
CA GLU A 12 6.37 -4.50 14.18
C GLU A 12 5.83 -3.74 15.40
N LYS A 13 5.76 -2.41 15.35
CA LYS A 13 5.26 -1.54 16.41
C LYS A 13 3.75 -1.30 16.29
N GLY A 14 3.10 -1.92 15.31
CA GLY A 14 1.67 -1.76 15.05
C GLY A 14 1.32 -0.50 14.26
N GLY A 15 2.31 0.24 13.74
CA GLY A 15 2.09 1.35 12.83
C GLY A 15 1.45 0.87 11.54
N ARG A 16 0.43 1.56 11.05
CA ARG A 16 -0.33 1.17 9.84
C ARG A 16 -0.30 2.27 8.80
N ILE A 17 0.03 1.90 7.57
CA ILE A 17 -0.04 2.77 6.41
C ILE A 17 -0.91 2.14 5.32
N HIS A 18 -1.77 2.96 4.72
CA HIS A 18 -2.53 2.57 3.55
C HIS A 18 -1.65 2.67 2.31
N ALA A 19 -1.66 1.63 1.48
CA ALA A 19 -0.90 1.57 0.24
C ALA A 19 -1.81 1.12 -0.91
N THR A 20 -1.54 1.67 -2.10
CA THR A 20 -2.27 1.33 -3.33
C THR A 20 -1.28 0.84 -4.38
N ILE A 21 -1.55 -0.33 -4.96
CA ILE A 21 -0.86 -0.83 -6.15
C ILE A 21 -1.76 -0.57 -7.36
N CYS A 22 -1.29 0.28 -8.26
CA CYS A 22 -2.03 0.66 -9.46
C CYS A 22 -2.10 -0.52 -10.46
N LYS A 23 -3.08 -0.51 -11.36
CA LYS A 23 -3.26 -1.55 -12.40
C LYS A 23 -1.98 -1.98 -13.10
N SER A 24 -1.15 -1.02 -13.54
CA SER A 24 0.10 -1.31 -14.26
C SER A 24 1.11 -2.10 -13.44
N ALA A 25 1.12 -1.90 -12.12
CA ALA A 25 1.97 -2.66 -11.19
C ALA A 25 1.27 -3.94 -10.71
N LEU A 26 -0.07 -3.98 -10.71
CA LEU A 26 -0.84 -5.12 -10.25
C LEU A 26 -0.45 -6.40 -10.99
N GLU A 27 -0.25 -6.33 -12.31
CA GLU A 27 0.18 -7.49 -13.10
C GLU A 27 1.51 -8.10 -12.62
N LEU A 28 2.41 -7.29 -12.06
CA LEU A 28 3.69 -7.75 -11.52
C LEU A 28 3.54 -8.37 -10.12
N PHE A 29 2.56 -7.92 -9.34
CA PHE A 29 2.44 -8.24 -7.90
C PHE A 29 1.26 -9.16 -7.56
N ASN A 30 0.30 -9.38 -8.47
CA ASN A 30 -0.98 -10.06 -8.18
C ASN A 30 -0.79 -11.45 -7.54
N ASN A 31 0.28 -12.16 -7.90
CA ASN A 31 0.59 -13.50 -7.38
C ASN A 31 1.71 -13.51 -6.34
N ARG A 32 2.30 -12.36 -6.03
CA ARG A 32 3.46 -12.23 -5.11
C ARG A 32 3.06 -11.74 -3.73
N ILE A 33 1.96 -10.98 -3.63
CA ILE A 33 1.48 -10.43 -2.37
C ILE A 33 0.32 -11.28 -1.86
N LYS A 34 0.51 -11.84 -0.67
CA LYS A 34 -0.46 -12.61 0.10
C LYS A 34 -0.68 -11.94 1.45
N GLU A 35 -1.92 -11.93 1.91
CA GLU A 35 -2.28 -11.42 3.23
C GLU A 35 -1.57 -12.20 4.36
N HIS A 36 -1.36 -11.54 5.51
CA HIS A 36 -0.72 -12.12 6.69
C HIS A 36 0.73 -12.64 6.49
N VAL A 37 1.42 -12.19 5.44
CA VAL A 37 2.83 -12.49 5.20
C VAL A 37 3.68 -11.25 5.45
N ILE A 38 4.87 -11.43 6.00
CA ILE A 38 5.85 -10.37 6.23
C ILE A 38 6.68 -10.18 4.95
N TYR A 39 6.76 -8.95 4.48
CA TYR A 39 7.56 -8.57 3.30
C TYR A 39 8.55 -7.48 3.66
N SER A 40 9.73 -7.52 3.04
CA SER A 40 10.58 -6.35 2.93
C SER A 40 10.16 -5.55 1.69
N MET A 41 9.76 -4.29 1.88
CA MET A 41 9.33 -3.40 0.81
C MET A 41 10.22 -2.17 0.75
N GLN A 42 10.64 -1.79 -0.45
CA GLN A 42 11.52 -0.66 -0.72
C GLN A 42 11.14 0.03 -2.02
N ASN A 43 11.66 1.24 -2.24
CA ASN A 43 11.49 2.03 -3.48
C ASN A 43 10.03 2.42 -3.80
N PHE A 44 9.21 2.70 -2.78
CA PHE A 44 7.86 3.22 -2.98
C PHE A 44 7.79 4.73 -2.75
N ILE A 45 6.88 5.38 -3.48
CA ILE A 45 6.53 6.79 -3.28
C ILE A 45 5.49 6.89 -2.18
N VAL A 46 5.79 7.77 -1.22
CA VAL A 46 4.89 8.17 -0.15
C VAL A 46 4.23 9.48 -0.54
N LYS A 47 2.91 9.59 -0.39
CA LYS A 47 2.20 10.87 -0.55
C LYS A 47 1.51 11.24 0.75
N LEU A 48 1.06 12.49 0.87
CA LEU A 48 0.26 12.85 2.05
C LEU A 48 -1.16 12.28 1.94
N ASN A 49 -1.71 11.83 3.06
CA ASN A 49 -3.09 11.37 3.15
C ASN A 49 -4.10 12.52 3.18
N ASN A 50 -4.14 13.30 2.11
CA ASN A 50 -5.06 14.44 1.97
C ASN A 50 -6.42 14.06 1.34
N GLY A 51 -6.73 12.76 1.28
CA GLY A 51 -8.00 12.25 0.76
C GLY A 51 -9.16 12.47 1.75
N LYS A 52 -10.38 12.63 1.22
CA LYS A 52 -11.61 12.85 2.00
C LYS A 52 -12.04 11.66 2.88
N VAL A 53 -11.48 10.47 2.65
CA VAL A 53 -11.78 9.23 3.39
C VAL A 53 -10.50 8.73 4.06
N ARG A 54 -10.45 8.82 5.40
CA ARG A 54 -9.35 8.31 6.21
C ARG A 54 -9.68 6.88 6.68
N THR A 55 -8.99 5.89 6.11
CA THR A 55 -9.05 4.50 6.57
C THR A 55 -8.11 4.22 7.75
N THR A 56 -7.15 5.12 8.04
CA THR A 56 -6.25 5.02 9.20
C THR A 56 -6.08 6.38 9.90
N PRO A 57 -5.77 6.38 11.21
CA PRO A 57 -5.51 7.61 11.97
C PRO A 57 -4.15 8.25 11.66
N HIS A 58 -3.26 7.58 10.93
CA HIS A 58 -1.91 8.07 10.63
C HIS A 58 -1.92 9.18 9.56
N ASN A 59 -1.03 10.17 9.69
CA ASN A 59 -1.02 11.40 8.86
C ASN A 59 -0.45 11.20 7.43
N TYR A 60 0.04 10.00 7.10
CA TYR A 60 0.70 9.70 5.83
C TYR A 60 0.03 8.51 5.12
N ASN A 61 -0.15 8.59 3.80
CA ASN A 61 -0.58 7.46 2.97
C ASN A 61 0.56 7.07 2.03
N SER A 62 0.82 5.79 1.84
CA SER A 62 1.78 5.36 0.84
C SER A 62 1.06 5.30 -0.51
N SER A 63 0.75 6.47 -1.07
CA SER A 63 0.25 6.49 -2.44
C SER A 63 1.44 6.36 -3.38
N HIS A 64 1.63 5.15 -3.93
CA HIS A 64 2.33 4.82 -5.18
C HIS A 64 3.66 4.08 -5.04
N VAL A 65 3.67 2.75 -5.16
CA VAL A 65 4.93 2.00 -5.42
C VAL A 65 5.25 2.10 -6.92
N GLN A 66 6.39 2.66 -7.32
CA GLN A 66 6.90 2.59 -8.70
C GLN A 66 7.96 1.49 -8.80
N ALA A 67 8.02 0.84 -9.96
CA ALA A 67 9.01 -0.18 -10.30
C ALA A 67 10.38 0.45 -10.57
#